data_AF-A0A9X2ZF55-F1
#
_entry.id   AF-A0A9X2ZF55-F1
#
_cell.length_a   1.000
_cell.length_b   1.000
_cell.length_c   1.000
_cell.angle_alpha   90.00
_cell.angle_beta   90.00
_cell.angle_gamma   90.00
#
_symmetry.space_group_name_H-M   'P 1'
#
loop_
_entity.id
_entity.type
_entity.pdbx_description
1 polymer ?
#
loop_
_entity_poly.entity_id
_entity_poly.type
_entity_poly.pdbx_seq_one_letter_code
_entity_poly.pdbx_strand_id
1 'polypeptide(L)'
;MQKYGTKLALGYVITGAMIITVGVATGSGVAAAVATFAGLLALGSVAGSMTSATLADLRRQTVALRNGNLDRELSSARSDEFGDLYRAIDDLRRSLRSRIEEQESRQRELERHVESMLAATERLAEGDLTVRIEEEASGEIGRLFGGFNQAVAKMQSAMQEVRSSAASAGSTAGRVNESIDQLYAGAEEQSEQTTEVAGAMEEMSRTYVRDKNAVGLRSPVRHAKKACGCRSGVVRM
;
A
#
# COMPACT_ATOMS: atom_id res chain seq x y z
N MET A 1 -9.39 63.34 -13.70
CA MET A 1 -9.98 62.01 -13.96
C MET A 1 -11.42 62.21 -14.38
N GLN A 2 -11.80 61.86 -15.61
CA GLN A 2 -13.19 61.99 -16.06
C GLN A 2 -13.74 60.61 -16.35
N LYS A 3 -14.73 60.22 -15.55
CA LYS A 3 -15.58 59.04 -15.77
C LYS A 3 -16.15 59.07 -17.18
N TYR A 4 -16.33 57.92 -17.82
CA TYR A 4 -16.87 57.87 -19.19
C TYR A 4 -18.24 58.57 -19.26
N GLY A 5 -19.05 58.42 -18.21
CA GLY A 5 -20.32 59.13 -18.05
C GLY A 5 -20.18 60.66 -18.04
N THR A 6 -19.09 61.22 -17.51
CA THR A 6 -18.85 62.67 -17.50
C THR A 6 -18.54 63.20 -18.90
N LYS A 7 -17.80 62.43 -19.72
CA LYS A 7 -17.51 62.82 -21.11
C LYS A 7 -18.75 62.74 -22.00
N LEU A 8 -19.59 61.72 -21.80
CA LEU A 8 -20.89 61.61 -22.46
C LEU A 8 -21.83 62.76 -22.08
N ALA A 9 -21.92 63.09 -20.79
CA ALA A 9 -22.73 64.21 -20.31
C ALA A 9 -22.28 65.54 -20.94
N LEU A 10 -20.96 65.78 -21.05
CA LEU A 10 -20.43 66.97 -21.73
C LEU A 10 -20.85 67.00 -23.21
N GLY A 11 -20.82 65.85 -23.90
CA GLY A 11 -21.29 65.73 -25.28
C GLY A 11 -22.76 66.12 -25.46
N TYR A 12 -23.65 65.61 -24.58
CA TYR A 12 -25.07 65.96 -24.59
C TYR A 12 -25.31 67.45 -24.32
N VAL A 13 -24.54 68.05 -23.41
CA VAL A 13 -24.64 69.49 -23.11
C VAL A 13 -24.22 70.33 -24.32
N ILE A 14 -23.14 69.97 -25.01
CA ILE A 14 -22.66 70.68 -26.21
C ILE A 14 -23.69 70.59 -27.35
N THR A 15 -24.26 69.41 -27.61
CA THR A 15 -25.30 69.27 -28.63
C THR A 15 -26.58 70.01 -28.26
N GLY A 16 -26.97 70.03 -26.98
CA GLY A 16 -28.12 70.79 -26.51
C GLY A 16 -27.95 72.30 -26.74
N ALA A 17 -26.78 72.84 -26.42
CA ALA A 17 -26.45 74.24 -26.66
C ALA A 17 -26.45 74.59 -28.17
N MET A 18 -25.95 73.69 -29.02
CA MET A 18 -25.96 73.85 -30.48
C MET A 18 -27.39 73.90 -31.04
N ILE A 19 -28.27 72.99 -30.59
CA ILE A 19 -29.69 72.98 -31.01
C ILE A 19 -30.39 74.28 -30.61
N ILE A 20 -30.20 74.75 -29.37
CA ILE A 20 -30.78 76.00 -28.87
C ILE A 20 -30.28 77.19 -29.70
N THR A 21 -28.97 77.25 -29.97
CA THR A 21 -28.35 78.35 -30.74
C THR A 21 -28.89 78.41 -32.17
N VAL A 22 -29.02 77.26 -32.85
CA VAL A 22 -29.57 77.18 -34.20
C VAL A 22 -31.04 77.61 -34.22
N GLY A 23 -31.83 77.18 -33.23
CA GLY A 23 -33.24 77.58 -33.10
C GLY A 23 -33.42 79.09 -32.93
N VAL A 24 -32.64 79.71 -32.03
CA VAL A 24 -32.72 81.15 -31.75
C VAL A 24 -32.19 82.00 -32.90
N ALA A 25 -31.06 81.62 -33.51
CA ALA A 25 -30.42 82.43 -34.56
C ALA A 25 -31.20 82.41 -35.89
N THR A 26 -31.85 81.29 -36.21
CA THR A 26 -32.53 81.12 -37.51
C THR A 26 -34.03 81.43 -37.43
N GLY A 27 -34.63 81.39 -36.24
CA GLY A 27 -36.07 81.61 -36.04
C GLY A 27 -36.99 80.56 -36.70
N SER A 28 -36.44 79.44 -37.18
CA SER A 28 -37.20 78.39 -37.89
C SER A 28 -37.22 77.08 -37.11
N GLY A 29 -38.41 76.52 -36.91
CA GLY A 29 -38.57 75.21 -36.24
C GLY A 29 -37.94 74.06 -37.03
N VAL A 30 -37.87 74.20 -38.36
CA VAL A 30 -37.27 73.20 -39.26
C VAL A 30 -35.76 73.11 -39.07
N ALA A 31 -35.05 74.24 -38.94
CA ALA A 31 -33.60 74.23 -38.71
C ALA A 31 -33.23 73.60 -37.36
N ALA A 32 -34.02 73.86 -36.32
CA ALA A 32 -33.83 73.24 -35.00
C ALA A 32 -34.04 71.71 -35.03
N ALA A 33 -35.04 71.23 -35.79
CA ALA A 33 -35.29 69.80 -35.96
C ALA A 33 -34.13 69.09 -36.67
N VAL A 34 -33.59 69.69 -37.74
CA VAL A 34 -32.42 69.14 -38.47
C VAL A 34 -31.18 69.11 -37.58
N ALA A 35 -30.92 70.18 -36.83
CA ALA A 35 -29.79 70.24 -35.88
C ALA A 35 -29.89 69.16 -34.80
N THR A 36 -31.10 68.86 -34.32
CA THR A 36 -31.35 67.78 -33.34
C THR A 36 -30.98 66.42 -33.92
N PHE A 37 -31.43 66.13 -35.15
CA PHE A 37 -31.14 64.86 -35.81
C PHE A 37 -29.65 64.68 -36.09
N ALA A 38 -28.99 65.73 -36.59
CA ALA A 38 -27.56 65.74 -36.82
C ALA A 38 -26.75 65.57 -35.52
N GLY A 39 -27.15 66.24 -34.43
CA GLY A 39 -26.52 66.13 -33.12
C GLY A 39 -26.65 64.72 -32.52
N LEU A 40 -27.84 64.11 -32.60
CA LEU A 40 -28.07 62.73 -32.14
C LEU A 40 -27.27 61.71 -32.94
N LEU A 41 -27.20 61.86 -34.27
CA LEU A 41 -26.38 60.99 -35.12
C LEU A 41 -24.89 61.12 -34.82
N ALA A 42 -24.38 62.35 -34.65
CA ALA A 42 -22.99 62.59 -34.32
C ALA A 42 -22.61 61.99 -32.96
N LEU A 43 -23.43 62.19 -31.93
CA LEU A 43 -23.21 61.60 -30.62
C LEU A 43 -23.32 60.08 -30.63
N GLY A 44 -24.33 59.53 -31.32
CA GLY A 44 -24.54 58.09 -31.44
C GLY A 44 -23.35 57.39 -32.12
N SER A 45 -22.77 58.01 -33.15
CA SER A 45 -21.60 57.48 -33.87
C SER A 45 -20.34 57.47 -32.99
N VAL A 46 -20.07 58.56 -32.26
CA VAL A 46 -18.90 58.66 -31.37
C VAL A 46 -19.01 57.73 -30.17
N ALA A 47 -20.18 57.70 -29.50
CA ALA A 47 -20.42 56.82 -28.36
C ALA A 47 -20.43 55.34 -28.77
N GLY A 48 -21.02 55.02 -29.92
CA GLY A 48 -21.13 53.65 -30.44
C GLY A 48 -19.79 53.07 -30.89
N SER A 49 -18.98 53.84 -31.61
CA SER A 49 -17.68 53.38 -32.14
C SER A 49 -16.66 53.10 -31.03
N MET A 50 -16.56 53.96 -30.01
CA MET A 50 -15.64 53.73 -28.90
C MET A 50 -16.07 52.57 -28.00
N THR A 51 -17.38 52.43 -27.74
CA THR A 51 -17.90 51.35 -26.88
C THR A 51 -17.74 49.99 -27.54
N SER A 52 -18.09 49.88 -28.82
CA SER A 52 -18.01 48.61 -29.58
C SER A 52 -16.58 48.10 -29.72
N ALA A 53 -15.60 48.98 -30.00
CA ALA A 53 -14.19 48.61 -30.07
C ALA A 53 -13.68 48.06 -28.74
N THR A 54 -14.06 48.67 -27.62
CA THR A 54 -13.64 48.21 -26.29
C THR A 54 -14.28 46.86 -25.92
N LEU A 55 -15.58 46.69 -26.14
CA LEU A 55 -16.29 45.44 -25.87
C LEU A 55 -15.77 44.29 -26.74
N ALA A 56 -15.42 44.57 -28.00
CA ALA A 56 -14.84 43.59 -28.89
C ALA A 56 -13.48 43.10 -28.37
N ASP A 57 -12.64 44.01 -27.85
CA ASP A 57 -11.36 43.63 -27.29
C ASP A 57 -11.49 42.82 -26.00
N LEU A 58 -12.35 43.27 -25.08
CA LEU A 58 -12.61 42.54 -23.85
C LEU A 58 -13.17 41.14 -24.13
N ARG A 59 -14.10 41.02 -25.09
CA ARG A 59 -14.63 39.73 -25.54
C ARG A 59 -13.52 38.82 -26.05
N ARG A 60 -12.57 39.34 -26.85
CA ARG A 60 -11.43 38.55 -27.33
C ARG A 60 -10.57 38.06 -26.17
N GLN A 61 -10.28 38.91 -25.19
CA GLN A 61 -9.49 38.55 -24.02
C GLN A 61 -10.18 37.51 -23.13
N THR A 62 -11.48 37.66 -22.85
CA THR A 62 -12.25 36.67 -22.10
C THR A 62 -12.33 35.33 -22.84
N VAL A 63 -12.42 35.34 -24.18
CA VAL A 63 -12.36 34.11 -24.99
C VAL A 63 -10.98 33.46 -24.91
N ALA A 64 -9.90 34.24 -24.93
CA ALA A 64 -8.54 33.73 -24.74
C ALA A 64 -8.38 33.10 -23.35
N LEU A 65 -8.93 33.73 -22.31
CA LEU A 65 -8.95 33.22 -20.93
C LEU A 65 -9.66 31.86 -20.84
N ARG A 66 -10.84 31.76 -21.45
CA ARG A 66 -11.61 30.51 -21.53
C ARG A 66 -10.83 29.39 -22.23
N ASN A 67 -10.01 29.73 -23.22
CA ASN A 67 -9.20 28.76 -23.96
C ASN A 67 -7.89 28.41 -23.25
N GLY A 68 -7.71 28.80 -21.98
CA GLY A 68 -6.53 28.46 -21.17
C GLY A 68 -5.33 29.35 -21.38
N ASN A 69 -5.44 30.44 -22.16
CA ASN A 69 -4.34 31.38 -22.34
C ASN A 69 -4.25 32.34 -21.13
N LEU A 70 -3.68 31.84 -20.04
CA LEU A 70 -3.54 32.58 -18.78
C LEU A 70 -2.16 33.26 -18.62
N ASP A 71 -1.23 33.01 -19.55
CA ASP A 71 0.13 33.57 -19.51
C ASP A 71 0.20 35.04 -19.90
N ARG A 72 -0.77 35.52 -20.69
CA ARG A 72 -0.77 36.89 -21.15
C ARG A 72 -1.40 37.82 -20.12
N GLU A 73 -0.63 38.81 -19.67
CA GLU A 73 -1.14 39.87 -18.81
C GLU A 73 -2.17 40.74 -19.53
N LEU A 74 -3.24 41.08 -18.81
CA LEU A 74 -4.28 41.98 -19.29
C LEU A 74 -4.05 43.35 -18.65
N SER A 75 -3.48 44.28 -19.42
CA SER A 75 -3.27 45.65 -18.97
C SER A 75 -4.08 46.63 -19.81
N SER A 76 -4.56 47.69 -19.16
CA SER A 76 -5.29 48.77 -19.81
C SER A 76 -4.77 50.10 -19.29
N ALA A 77 -4.41 50.99 -20.20
CA ALA A 77 -4.03 52.37 -19.87
C ALA A 77 -5.24 53.24 -19.47
N ARG A 78 -6.47 52.69 -19.49
CA ARG A 78 -7.69 53.40 -19.13
C ARG A 78 -7.92 53.41 -17.63
N SER A 79 -8.32 54.57 -17.13
CA SER A 79 -8.63 54.84 -15.72
C SER A 79 -10.12 55.07 -15.47
N ASP A 80 -10.98 54.51 -16.30
CA ASP A 80 -12.45 54.63 -16.23
C ASP A 80 -13.10 53.30 -15.83
N GLU A 81 -14.43 53.24 -15.87
CA GLU A 81 -15.21 52.06 -15.47
C GLU A 81 -14.86 50.80 -16.27
N PHE A 82 -14.39 50.97 -17.51
CA PHE A 82 -13.93 49.84 -18.31
C PHE A 82 -12.51 49.44 -17.91
N GLY A 83 -11.66 50.40 -17.51
CA GLY A 83 -10.39 50.11 -16.86
C GLY A 83 -10.55 49.29 -15.57
N ASP A 84 -11.59 49.56 -14.77
CA ASP A 84 -11.94 48.73 -13.62
C ASP A 84 -12.32 47.29 -14.05
N LEU A 85 -13.07 47.14 -15.14
CA LEU A 85 -13.45 45.83 -15.69
C LEU A 85 -12.23 45.04 -16.20
N TYR A 86 -11.25 45.70 -16.84
CA TYR A 86 -9.98 45.07 -17.22
C TYR A 86 -9.23 44.52 -16.00
N ARG A 87 -9.16 45.31 -14.91
CA ARG A 87 -8.53 44.86 -13.64
C ARG A 87 -9.25 43.66 -13.04
N ALA A 88 -10.58 43.68 -12.98
CA ALA A 88 -11.36 42.56 -12.45
C ALA A 88 -11.16 41.26 -13.26
N ILE A 89 -11.01 41.35 -14.59
CA ILE A 89 -10.73 40.17 -15.43
C ILE A 89 -9.28 39.70 -15.29
N ASP A 90 -8.32 40.61 -15.11
CA ASP A 90 -6.93 40.22 -14.80
C ASP A 90 -6.83 39.53 -13.42
N ASP A 91 -7.57 40.01 -12.42
CA ASP A 91 -7.66 39.35 -11.11
C ASP A 91 -8.23 37.93 -11.24
N LEU A 92 -9.28 37.76 -12.05
CA LEU A 92 -9.83 36.44 -12.36
C LEU A 92 -8.78 35.56 -13.05
N ARG A 93 -8.04 36.08 -14.03
CA ARG A 93 -6.96 35.34 -14.71
C ARG A 93 -5.91 34.86 -13.72
N ARG A 94 -5.42 35.74 -12.85
CA ARG A 94 -4.40 35.41 -11.84
C ARG A 94 -4.90 34.35 -10.87
N SER A 95 -6.15 34.46 -10.41
CA SER A 95 -6.79 33.47 -9.55
C SER A 95 -6.93 32.11 -10.24
N LEU A 96 -7.38 32.08 -11.50
CA LEU A 96 -7.49 30.84 -12.29
C LEU A 96 -6.12 30.19 -12.52
N ARG A 97 -5.10 30.98 -12.87
CA ARG A 97 -3.73 30.48 -13.06
C ARG A 97 -3.20 29.85 -11.78
N SER A 98 -3.29 30.56 -10.66
CA SER A 98 -2.82 30.07 -9.36
C SER A 98 -3.53 28.77 -8.95
N ARG A 99 -4.84 28.67 -9.18
CA ARG A 99 -5.61 27.45 -8.89
C ARG A 99 -5.19 26.28 -9.76
N ILE A 100 -4.94 26.51 -11.06
CA ILE A 100 -4.50 25.46 -11.98
C ILE A 100 -3.10 24.98 -11.60
N GLU A 101 -2.15 25.89 -11.35
CA GLU A 101 -0.79 25.53 -10.93
C GLU A 101 -0.80 24.74 -9.60
N GLU A 102 -1.63 25.16 -8.64
CA GLU A 102 -1.81 24.42 -7.37
C GLU A 102 -2.42 23.03 -7.59
N GLN A 103 -3.45 22.92 -8.43
CA GLN A 103 -4.09 21.64 -8.77
C GLN A 103 -3.15 20.70 -9.51
N GLU A 104 -2.40 21.20 -10.50
CA GLU A 104 -1.40 20.42 -11.22
C GLU A 104 -0.29 19.94 -10.28
N SER A 105 0.19 20.79 -9.37
CA SER A 105 1.20 20.40 -8.39
C SER A 105 0.69 19.28 -7.48
N ARG A 106 -0.55 19.40 -6.99
CA ARG A 106 -1.19 18.34 -6.17
C ARG A 106 -1.37 17.06 -6.97
N GLN A 107 -1.78 17.16 -8.23
CA GLN A 107 -1.95 15.98 -9.08
C GLN A 107 -0.61 15.28 -9.31
N ARG A 108 0.45 16.01 -9.65
CA ARG A 108 1.80 15.42 -9.81
C ARG A 108 2.31 14.78 -8.53
N GLU A 109 2.05 15.40 -7.37
CA GLU A 109 2.40 14.82 -6.08
C GLU A 109 1.65 13.51 -5.81
N LEU A 110 0.34 13.46 -6.07
CA LEU A 110 -0.45 12.24 -5.95
C LEU A 110 0.00 11.15 -6.93
N GLU A 111 0.30 11.51 -8.18
CA GLU A 111 0.81 10.58 -9.19
C GLU A 111 2.13 9.95 -8.73
N ARG A 112 3.08 10.74 -8.21
CA ARG A 112 4.33 10.22 -7.62
C ARG A 112 4.07 9.28 -6.44
N HIS A 113 3.17 9.66 -5.53
CA HIS A 113 2.84 8.81 -4.38
C HIS A 113 2.21 7.47 -4.80
N VAL A 114 1.36 7.48 -5.82
CA VAL A 114 0.76 6.26 -6.38
C VAL A 114 1.83 5.39 -7.04
N GLU A 115 2.75 5.99 -7.81
CA GLU A 115 3.87 5.27 -8.43
C GLU A 115 4.77 4.61 -7.38
N SER A 116 5.15 5.34 -6.32
CA SER A 116 5.91 4.79 -5.18
C SER A 116 5.19 3.59 -4.54
N MET A 117 3.87 3.69 -4.33
CA MET A 117 3.07 2.61 -3.76
C MET A 117 2.96 1.39 -4.69
N LEU A 118 2.79 1.62 -6.00
CA LEU A 118 2.73 0.55 -7.00
C LEU A 118 4.05 -0.21 -7.04
N ALA A 119 5.18 0.49 -7.18
CA ALA A 119 6.51 -0.12 -7.19
C ALA A 119 6.79 -0.92 -5.91
N ALA A 120 6.38 -0.40 -4.74
CA ALA A 120 6.53 -1.13 -3.48
C ALA A 120 5.64 -2.39 -3.41
N THR A 121 4.41 -2.30 -3.94
CA THR A 121 3.46 -3.41 -3.97
C THR A 121 3.90 -4.50 -4.95
N GLU A 122 4.47 -4.13 -6.10
CA GLU A 122 5.05 -5.08 -7.06
C GLU A 122 6.18 -5.89 -6.43
N ARG A 123 7.13 -5.22 -5.76
CA ARG A 123 8.21 -5.90 -5.02
C ARG A 123 7.66 -6.82 -3.93
N LEU A 124 6.65 -6.39 -3.20
CA LEU A 124 5.98 -7.23 -2.20
C LEU A 124 5.34 -8.48 -2.86
N ALA A 125 4.71 -8.32 -4.03
CA ALA A 125 4.10 -9.42 -4.78
C ALA A 125 5.14 -10.42 -5.29
N GLU A 126 6.36 -9.97 -5.60
CA GLU A 126 7.52 -10.82 -5.91
C GLU A 126 8.10 -11.54 -4.68
N GLY A 127 7.59 -11.24 -3.48
CA GLY A 127 8.01 -11.84 -2.22
C GLY A 127 9.09 -11.06 -1.47
N ASP A 128 9.41 -9.84 -1.89
CA ASP A 128 10.33 -8.96 -1.18
C ASP A 128 9.67 -8.37 0.07
N LEU A 129 9.85 -9.03 1.22
CA LEU A 129 9.36 -8.57 2.53
C LEU A 129 10.28 -7.51 3.18
N THR A 130 11.30 -7.03 2.46
CA THR A 130 12.20 -5.96 2.94
C THR A 130 11.84 -4.58 2.41
N VAL A 131 10.94 -4.51 1.41
CA VAL A 131 10.50 -3.26 0.81
C VAL A 131 9.89 -2.30 1.85
N ARG A 132 10.27 -1.03 1.78
CA ARG A 132 9.75 0.05 2.62
C ARG A 132 9.54 1.29 1.76
N ILE A 133 8.46 2.02 2.02
CA ILE A 133 8.21 3.35 1.46
C ILE A 133 8.72 4.38 2.47
N GLU A 134 9.79 5.11 2.11
CA GLU A 134 10.43 6.14 2.95
C GLU A 134 10.01 7.57 2.60
N GLU A 135 9.14 7.72 1.60
CA GLU A 135 8.66 9.03 1.16
C GLU A 135 7.81 9.70 2.24
N GLU A 136 8.11 10.97 2.54
CA GLU A 136 7.34 11.76 3.48
C GLU A 136 6.02 12.21 2.83
N ALA A 137 4.94 11.56 3.23
CA ALA A 137 3.59 11.97 2.86
C ALA A 137 2.79 12.30 4.12
N SER A 138 1.97 13.34 4.04
CA SER A 138 1.07 13.74 5.13
C SER A 138 -0.37 13.25 4.88
N GLY A 139 -1.23 13.38 5.90
CA GLY A 139 -2.65 13.04 5.77
C GLY A 139 -2.90 11.57 5.47
N GLU A 140 -3.81 11.30 4.54
CA GLU A 140 -4.27 9.97 4.14
C GLU A 140 -3.15 9.14 3.50
N ILE A 141 -2.32 9.76 2.65
CA ILE A 141 -1.24 9.05 1.95
C ILE A 141 -0.16 8.60 2.93
N GLY A 142 0.22 9.45 3.89
CA GLY A 142 1.14 9.05 4.96
C GLY A 142 0.62 7.86 5.78
N ARG A 143 -0.68 7.85 6.10
CA ARG A 143 -1.31 6.70 6.77
C ARG A 143 -1.31 5.44 5.90
N LEU A 144 -1.52 5.58 4.58
CA LEU A 144 -1.43 4.48 3.62
C LEU A 144 -0.03 3.87 3.59
N PHE A 145 1.01 4.69 3.46
CA PHE A 145 2.42 4.24 3.45
C PHE A 145 2.81 3.59 4.78
N GLY A 146 2.42 4.20 5.91
CA GLY A 146 2.64 3.62 7.23
C GLY A 146 1.94 2.27 7.40
N GLY A 147 0.69 2.16 6.96
CA GLY A 147 -0.09 0.92 6.97
C GLY A 147 0.54 -0.18 6.10
N PHE A 148 1.01 0.18 4.90
CA PHE A 148 1.75 -0.73 4.02
C PHE A 148 3.03 -1.26 4.70
N ASN A 149 3.89 -0.36 5.19
CA ASN A 149 5.13 -0.74 5.88
C ASN A 149 4.86 -1.65 7.09
N GLN A 150 3.80 -1.38 7.85
CA GLN A 150 3.38 -2.23 8.96
C GLN A 150 2.90 -3.61 8.50
N ALA A 151 2.15 -3.69 7.39
CA ALA A 151 1.70 -4.95 6.83
C ALA A 151 2.89 -5.82 6.39
N VAL A 152 3.86 -5.23 5.68
CA VAL A 152 5.09 -5.95 5.27
C VAL A 152 5.88 -6.42 6.50
N ALA A 153 6.02 -5.58 7.53
CA ALA A 153 6.69 -5.98 8.77
C ALA A 153 5.99 -7.18 9.46
N LYS A 154 4.65 -7.21 9.48
CA LYS A 154 3.90 -8.36 10.03
C LYS A 154 4.09 -9.63 9.21
N MET A 155 4.09 -9.53 7.89
CA MET A 155 4.37 -10.68 7.01
C MET A 155 5.80 -11.20 7.22
N GLN A 156 6.77 -10.30 7.37
CA GLN A 156 8.16 -10.65 7.67
C GLN A 156 8.26 -11.44 8.98
N SER A 157 7.62 -10.96 10.05
CA SER A 157 7.59 -11.67 11.35
C SER A 157 6.93 -13.05 11.23
N ALA A 158 5.81 -13.16 10.52
CA ALA A 158 5.14 -14.45 10.31
C ALA A 158 6.05 -15.44 9.57
N MET A 159 6.78 -15.00 8.54
CA MET A 159 7.73 -15.87 7.82
C MET A 159 8.93 -16.28 8.68
N GLN A 160 9.37 -15.42 9.61
CA GLN A 160 10.40 -15.79 10.58
C GLN A 160 9.91 -16.88 11.55
N GLU A 161 8.66 -16.81 11.98
CA GLU A 161 8.03 -17.81 12.84
C GLU A 161 7.87 -19.17 12.12
N VAL A 162 7.44 -19.15 10.86
CA VAL A 162 7.38 -20.35 10.01
C VAL A 162 8.77 -20.99 9.88
N ARG A 163 9.80 -20.20 9.61
CA ARG A 163 11.18 -20.69 9.52
C ARG A 163 11.67 -21.30 10.84
N SER A 164 11.35 -20.67 11.97
CA SER A 164 11.69 -21.19 13.31
C SER A 164 11.01 -22.53 13.59
N SER A 165 9.74 -22.65 13.22
CA SER A 165 8.96 -23.87 13.36
C SER A 165 9.51 -25.00 12.49
N ALA A 166 9.86 -24.70 11.23
CA ALA A 166 10.48 -25.66 10.33
C ALA A 166 11.85 -26.14 10.84
N ALA A 167 12.68 -25.25 11.38
CA ALA A 167 13.96 -25.62 11.99
C ALA A 167 13.78 -26.53 13.21
N SER A 168 12.79 -26.23 14.06
CA SER A 168 12.45 -27.04 15.23
C SER A 168 11.95 -28.44 14.84
N ALA A 169 11.13 -28.52 13.80
CA ALA A 169 10.68 -29.79 13.23
C ALA A 169 11.84 -30.61 12.67
N GLY A 170 12.77 -29.97 11.94
CA GLY A 170 13.98 -30.61 11.43
C GLY A 170 14.88 -31.15 12.55
N SER A 171 15.08 -30.39 13.62
CA SER A 171 15.82 -30.86 14.81
C SER A 171 15.14 -32.06 15.49
N THR A 172 13.80 -32.02 15.61
CA THR A 172 13.02 -33.12 16.19
C THR A 172 13.15 -34.39 15.34
N ALA A 173 13.04 -34.27 14.01
CA ALA A 173 13.23 -35.39 13.09
C ALA A 173 14.64 -35.99 13.22
N GLY A 174 15.68 -35.16 13.38
CA GLY A 174 17.04 -35.64 13.64
C GLY A 174 17.15 -36.46 14.93
N ARG A 175 16.53 -35.99 16.02
CA ARG A 175 16.49 -36.72 17.30
C ARG A 175 15.72 -38.05 17.21
N VAL A 176 14.66 -38.09 16.40
CA VAL A 176 13.90 -39.32 16.16
C VAL A 176 14.76 -40.33 15.43
N ASN A 177 15.51 -39.92 14.40
CA ASN A 177 16.44 -40.82 13.69
C ASN A 177 17.52 -41.38 14.62
N GLU A 178 18.12 -40.53 15.46
CA GLU A 178 19.10 -40.99 16.47
C GLU A 178 18.47 -42.00 17.46
N SER A 179 17.22 -41.77 17.87
CA SER A 179 16.50 -42.70 18.74
C SER A 179 16.18 -44.02 18.03
N ILE A 180 15.90 -43.98 16.73
CA ILE A 180 15.69 -45.18 15.91
C ILE A 180 16.99 -46.00 15.81
N ASP A 181 18.14 -45.35 15.59
CA ASP A 181 19.44 -46.04 15.54
C ASP A 181 19.75 -46.73 16.88
N GLN A 182 19.47 -46.06 18.00
CA GLN A 182 19.61 -46.65 19.34
C GLN A 182 18.64 -47.83 19.56
N LEU A 183 17.40 -47.72 19.08
CA LEU A 183 16.42 -48.81 19.15
C LEU A 183 16.87 -50.03 18.34
N TYR A 184 17.46 -49.83 17.15
CA TYR A 184 18.01 -50.93 16.36
C TYR A 184 19.15 -51.64 17.09
N ALA A 185 20.09 -50.89 17.65
CA ALA A 185 21.18 -51.46 18.44
C ALA A 185 20.66 -52.24 19.67
N GLY A 186 19.69 -51.68 20.40
CA GLY A 186 19.07 -52.36 21.54
C GLY A 186 18.26 -53.60 21.15
N ALA A 187 17.60 -53.58 19.99
CA ALA A 187 16.88 -54.75 19.47
C ALA A 187 17.84 -55.89 19.07
N GLU A 188 19.02 -55.56 18.54
CA GLU A 188 20.08 -56.52 18.25
C GLU A 188 20.60 -57.17 19.54
N GLU A 189 20.94 -56.36 20.56
CA GLU A 189 21.37 -56.84 21.87
C GLU A 189 20.31 -57.72 22.54
N GLN A 190 19.03 -57.32 22.48
CA GLN A 190 17.92 -58.12 23.00
C GLN A 190 17.79 -59.47 22.27
N SER A 191 17.99 -59.50 20.95
CA SER A 191 17.97 -60.75 20.19
C SER A 191 19.09 -61.70 20.63
N GLU A 192 20.28 -61.18 20.90
CA GLU A 192 21.40 -61.97 21.42
C GLU A 192 21.07 -62.58 22.78
N GLN A 193 20.56 -61.77 23.71
CA GLN A 193 20.14 -62.23 25.04
C GLN A 193 19.07 -63.33 24.97
N THR A 194 18.07 -63.18 24.09
CA THR A 194 17.04 -64.21 23.92
C THR A 194 17.60 -65.53 23.36
N THR A 195 18.61 -65.46 22.50
CA THR A 195 19.31 -66.65 21.96
C THR A 195 20.08 -67.36 23.07
N GLU A 196 20.76 -66.60 23.93
CA GLU A 196 21.46 -67.16 25.10
C GLU A 196 20.49 -67.84 26.08
N VAL A 197 19.37 -67.18 26.39
CA VAL A 197 18.32 -67.75 27.25
C VAL A 197 17.75 -69.03 26.66
N ALA A 198 17.48 -69.07 25.35
CA ALA A 198 17.01 -70.28 24.68
C ALA A 198 18.04 -71.41 24.79
N GLY A 199 19.33 -71.12 24.60
CA GLY A 199 20.42 -72.08 24.78
C GLY A 199 20.50 -72.61 26.22
N ALA A 200 20.39 -71.74 27.22
CA ALA A 200 20.36 -72.15 28.63
C ALA A 200 19.14 -73.04 28.95
N MET A 201 17.97 -72.75 28.36
CA MET A 201 16.78 -73.59 28.48
C MET A 201 16.97 -74.97 27.83
N GLU A 202 17.64 -75.05 26.67
CA GLU A 202 17.99 -76.34 26.05
C GLU A 202 18.92 -77.16 26.96
N GLU A 203 19.94 -76.53 27.53
CA GLU A 203 20.89 -77.20 28.42
C GLU A 203 20.19 -77.70 29.69
N MET A 204 19.30 -76.88 30.26
CA MET A 204 18.47 -77.25 31.41
C MET A 204 17.56 -78.44 31.09
N SER A 205 16.93 -78.45 29.91
CA SER A 205 16.09 -79.56 29.43
C SER A 205 16.89 -80.85 29.24
N ARG A 206 18.07 -80.76 28.61
CA ARG A 206 18.98 -81.92 28.48
C ARG A 206 19.38 -82.47 29.84
N THR A 207 19.69 -81.60 30.79
CA THR A 207 20.05 -81.97 32.16
C THR A 207 18.88 -82.67 32.85
N TYR A 208 17.67 -82.12 32.74
CA TYR A 208 16.44 -82.71 33.28
C TYR A 208 16.17 -84.12 32.73
N VAL A 209 16.28 -84.30 31.41
CA VAL A 209 16.12 -85.61 30.76
C VAL A 209 17.24 -86.58 31.19
N ARG A 210 18.48 -86.10 31.31
CA ARG A 210 19.60 -86.88 31.84
C ARG A 210 19.32 -87.37 33.25
N ASP A 211 18.83 -86.50 34.12
CA ASP A 211 18.55 -86.80 35.53
C ASP A 211 17.38 -87.80 35.66
N LYS A 212 16.32 -87.64 34.84
CA LYS A 212 15.23 -88.61 34.73
C LYS A 212 15.73 -90.00 34.29
N ASN A 213 16.60 -90.08 33.29
CA ASN A 213 17.16 -91.36 32.84
C ASN A 213 18.14 -91.95 33.86
N ALA A 214 18.92 -91.13 34.57
CA ALA A 214 19.81 -91.58 35.64
C ALA A 214 19.03 -92.19 36.81
N VAL A 215 17.86 -91.65 37.15
CA VAL A 215 16.96 -92.23 38.16
C VAL A 215 16.33 -93.55 37.67
N GLY A 216 16.03 -93.68 36.37
CA GLY A 216 15.52 -94.92 35.77
C GLY A 216 16.51 -96.10 35.77
N LEU A 217 17.83 -95.83 35.81
CA LEU A 217 18.87 -96.87 35.89
C LEU A 217 19.19 -97.36 37.32
N ARG A 218 18.58 -96.78 38.37
CA ARG A 218 18.71 -97.31 39.74
C ARG A 218 17.76 -98.50 39.95
N SER A 219 18.15 -99.68 39.44
CA SER A 219 17.58 -100.95 39.90
C SER A 219 17.90 -101.18 41.40
N PRO A 220 16.99 -101.75 42.22
CA PRO A 220 17.26 -101.99 43.63
C PRO A 220 18.30 -103.10 43.78
N VAL A 221 19.50 -102.76 44.26
CA VAL A 221 20.52 -103.75 44.65
C VAL A 221 20.04 -104.48 45.90
N ARG A 222 19.44 -105.65 45.69
CA ARG A 222 19.07 -106.62 46.72
C ARG A 222 20.33 -107.03 47.50
N HIS A 223 20.39 -106.67 48.78
CA HIS A 223 21.32 -107.29 49.73
C HIS A 223 20.78 -108.67 50.09
N ALA A 224 21.24 -109.70 49.37
CA ALA A 224 20.98 -111.09 49.71
C ALA A 224 22.28 -111.89 49.62
N LYS A 225 22.86 -112.25 50.77
CA LYS A 225 23.16 -113.66 51.10
C LYS A 225 23.60 -113.84 52.56
N LYS A 226 22.78 -114.62 53.27
CA LYS A 226 23.08 -115.32 54.52
C LYS A 226 24.05 -116.48 54.27
N ALA A 227 24.79 -116.80 55.34
CA ALA A 227 25.09 -118.14 55.88
C ALA A 227 26.51 -118.75 55.74
N CYS A 228 26.88 -119.39 56.86
CA CYS A 228 27.87 -120.46 57.12
C CYS A 228 29.29 -120.04 57.55
N GLY A 229 29.84 -120.46 58.71
CA GLY A 229 29.31 -121.36 59.75
C GLY A 229 30.28 -121.59 60.92
N CYS A 230 29.72 -122.11 62.04
CA CYS A 230 30.25 -123.13 63.00
C CYS A 230 31.72 -123.07 63.49
N ARG A 231 32.12 -123.39 64.74
CA ARG A 231 31.49 -123.91 65.98
C ARG A 231 32.63 -124.02 67.04
N SER A 232 32.31 -123.87 68.32
CA SER A 232 32.89 -124.52 69.54
C SER A 232 34.41 -124.61 69.81
N GLY A 233 34.81 -124.16 71.01
CA GLY A 233 35.52 -125.04 71.97
C GLY A 233 36.85 -124.59 72.62
N VAL A 234 36.78 -124.16 73.89
CA VAL A 234 37.53 -124.71 75.06
C VAL A 234 39.08 -124.54 75.23
N VAL A 235 39.45 -123.73 76.24
CA VAL A 235 40.41 -123.93 77.38
C VAL A 235 41.96 -123.76 77.27
N ARG A 236 42.49 -123.17 78.39
CA ARG A 236 43.85 -123.11 79.00
C ARG A 236 44.74 -121.93 78.54
N MET A 237 45.40 -121.17 79.40
CA MET A 237 45.82 -121.29 80.82
C MET A 237 45.36 -120.10 81.67
#